data_AF-A0A7S2M7C3-F1
#
_entry.id   AF-A0A7S2M7C3-F1
#
_cell.length_a   1.000
_cell.length_b   1.000
_cell.length_c   1.000
_cell.angle_alpha   90.00
_cell.angle_beta   90.00
_cell.angle_gamma   90.00
#
_symmetry.space_group_name_H-M   'P 1'
#
loop_
_entity.id
_entity.type
_entity.pdbx_description
1 polymer ?
#
loop_
_entity_poly.entity_id
_entity_poly.type
_entity_poly.pdbx_seq_one_letter_code
_entity_poly.pdbx_strand_id
1 'polypeptide(L)'
;KAEAWCRETVSAGHGMLFSTELFAAEMTRVSRELGVSVQALNSLFRNAHVTHMKRTSHSVRNQTMRHVKSYLNGTSILKLAKKCNYPPAMMARFIVENVAVLPTRQHPSSTGINTNIKQEQLGGGKNNDAKSTTNNTTKASAGTRKFITQSLRHPEKMLGCASTSILPEYLFSEKVSSNTTDTIPPSLDANNISLSRLSLEVREAVECDPMYGPRSDKERHNIGIEYELLLEYTLKNMGIPFET
;
A
#
# COMPACT_ATOMS: atom_id res chain seq x y z
N LYS A 1 23.80 8.45 -18.20
CA LYS A 1 24.22 7.18 -17.57
C LYS A 1 23.40 6.88 -16.31
N ALA A 2 23.41 7.72 -15.27
CA ALA A 2 22.61 7.51 -14.05
C ALA A 2 21.10 7.34 -14.29
N GLU A 3 20.49 8.20 -15.11
CA GLU A 3 19.05 8.09 -15.41
C GLU A 3 18.69 6.76 -16.11
N ALA A 4 19.53 6.30 -17.05
CA ALA A 4 19.31 5.05 -17.75
C ALA A 4 19.37 3.86 -16.78
N TRP A 5 20.37 3.84 -15.90
CA TRP A 5 20.48 2.84 -14.83
C TRP A 5 19.24 2.84 -13.92
N CYS A 6 18.74 4.01 -13.50
CA CYS A 6 17.53 4.10 -12.69
C CYS A 6 16.32 3.50 -13.42
N ARG A 7 16.12 3.84 -14.70
CA ARG A 7 14.99 3.33 -15.51
C ARG A 7 15.06 1.82 -15.70
N GLU A 8 16.23 1.29 -15.98
CA GLU A 8 16.47 -0.14 -16.15
C GLU A 8 16.23 -0.90 -14.85
N THR A 9 16.82 -0.44 -13.74
CA THR A 9 16.66 -1.04 -12.41
C THR A 9 15.20 -1.11 -11.98
N VAL A 10 14.45 -0.03 -12.20
CA VAL A 10 13.01 0.03 -11.92
C VAL A 10 12.24 -0.93 -12.83
N SER A 11 12.50 -0.92 -14.14
CA SER A 11 11.75 -1.72 -15.10
C SER A 11 11.99 -3.22 -14.92
N ALA A 12 13.22 -3.60 -14.57
CA ALA A 12 13.63 -4.97 -14.29
C ALA A 12 13.05 -5.51 -12.98
N GLY A 13 12.52 -4.65 -12.10
CA GLY A 13 12.00 -5.07 -10.80
C GLY A 13 13.12 -5.56 -9.88
N HIS A 14 14.24 -4.84 -9.84
CA HIS A 14 15.42 -5.25 -9.08
C HIS A 14 15.09 -5.49 -7.59
N GLY A 15 15.77 -6.46 -6.97
CA GLY A 15 15.49 -6.88 -5.58
C GLY A 15 15.59 -5.74 -4.55
N MET A 16 16.43 -4.74 -4.81
CA MET A 16 16.56 -3.54 -3.98
C MET A 16 15.26 -2.72 -3.84
N LEU A 17 14.32 -2.84 -4.78
CA LEU A 17 13.03 -2.13 -4.71
C LEU A 17 12.12 -2.63 -3.57
N PHE A 18 12.49 -3.75 -2.96
CA PHE A 18 11.71 -4.47 -1.96
C PHE A 18 12.50 -4.70 -0.67
N SER A 19 13.54 -3.91 -0.44
CA SER A 19 14.33 -3.91 0.79
C SER A 19 14.98 -2.54 0.97
N THR A 20 14.63 -1.85 2.06
CA THR A 20 15.18 -0.53 2.40
C THR A 20 16.70 -0.57 2.58
N GLU A 21 17.24 -1.64 3.16
CA GLU A 21 18.67 -1.81 3.38
C GLU A 21 19.45 -2.01 2.07
N LEU A 22 18.98 -2.92 1.21
CA LEU A 22 19.59 -3.15 -0.10
C LEU A 22 19.49 -1.90 -0.98
N PHE A 23 18.37 -1.19 -0.90
CA PHE A 23 18.21 0.08 -1.59
C PHE A 23 19.27 1.10 -1.17
N ALA A 24 19.42 1.35 0.13
CA ALA A 24 20.39 2.31 0.64
C ALA A 24 21.84 1.94 0.28
N ALA A 25 22.19 0.65 0.39
CA ALA A 25 23.51 0.14 0.03
C ALA A 25 23.81 0.35 -1.46
N GLU A 26 22.86 0.00 -2.33
CA GLU A 26 23.02 0.08 -3.78
C GLU A 26 23.08 1.53 -4.26
N MET A 27 22.25 2.41 -3.71
CA MET A 27 22.28 3.84 -4.02
C MET A 27 23.63 4.47 -3.65
N THR A 28 24.21 4.07 -2.51
CA THR A 28 25.54 4.54 -2.09
C THR A 28 26.65 3.99 -2.98
N ARG A 29 26.54 2.73 -3.44
CA ARG A 29 27.49 2.10 -4.35
C ARG A 29 27.50 2.79 -5.72
N VAL A 30 26.32 2.95 -6.32
CA VAL A 30 26.14 3.54 -7.66
C VAL A 30 26.44 5.03 -7.67
N SER A 31 26.14 5.74 -6.58
CA SER A 31 26.54 7.14 -6.39
C SER A 31 28.05 7.32 -6.56
N ARG A 32 28.86 6.44 -5.95
CA ARG A 32 30.32 6.46 -6.06
C ARG A 32 30.80 6.08 -7.46
N GLU A 33 30.20 5.04 -8.05
CA GLU A 33 30.55 4.56 -9.39
C GLU A 33 30.30 5.62 -10.48
N LEU A 34 29.19 6.34 -10.38
CA LEU A 34 28.77 7.31 -11.38
C LEU A 34 29.21 8.75 -11.08
N GLY A 35 29.81 9.00 -9.91
CA GLY A 35 30.23 10.33 -9.48
C GLY A 35 29.06 11.30 -9.26
N VAL A 36 27.88 10.79 -8.87
CA VAL A 36 26.66 11.58 -8.65
C VAL A 36 26.31 11.52 -7.17
N SER A 37 25.88 12.63 -6.55
CA SER A 37 25.48 12.60 -5.15
C SER A 37 24.30 11.65 -4.90
N VAL A 38 24.25 11.01 -3.72
CA VAL A 38 23.18 10.09 -3.34
C VAL A 38 21.80 10.77 -3.41
N GLN A 39 21.71 12.05 -3.06
CA GLN A 39 20.47 12.84 -3.13
C GLN A 39 19.99 13.04 -4.57
N ALA A 40 20.91 13.37 -5.50
CA ALA A 40 20.57 13.52 -6.91
C ALA A 40 20.17 12.16 -7.52
N LEU A 41 20.87 11.08 -7.16
CA LEU A 41 20.52 9.73 -7.61
C LEU A 41 19.14 9.30 -7.08
N ASN A 42 18.83 9.54 -5.81
CA ASN A 42 17.50 9.31 -5.22
C ASN A 42 16.40 10.07 -5.97
N SER A 43 16.65 11.33 -6.33
CA SER A 43 15.71 12.15 -7.09
C SER A 43 15.46 11.59 -8.49
N LEU A 44 16.52 11.19 -9.21
CA LEU A 44 16.41 10.54 -10.53
C LEU A 44 15.66 9.21 -10.43
N PHE A 45 15.99 8.39 -9.43
CA PHE A 45 15.36 7.11 -9.20
C PHE A 45 13.86 7.27 -8.94
N ARG A 46 13.49 8.24 -8.11
CA ARG A 46 12.09 8.56 -7.84
C ARG A 46 11.33 8.98 -9.09
N ASN A 47 11.93 9.80 -9.95
CA ASN A 47 11.31 10.20 -11.21
C ASN A 47 11.08 9.00 -12.14
N ALA A 48 12.07 8.11 -12.24
CA ALA A 48 11.95 6.86 -12.99
C ALA A 48 10.83 5.97 -12.43
N HIS A 49 10.80 5.78 -11.10
CA HIS A 49 9.82 4.96 -10.42
C HIS A 49 8.40 5.54 -10.51
N VAL A 50 8.21 6.85 -10.34
CA VAL A 50 6.90 7.51 -10.54
C VAL A 50 6.39 7.32 -11.97
N THR A 51 7.28 7.42 -12.96
CA THR A 51 6.92 7.17 -14.36
C THR A 51 6.48 5.72 -14.59
N HIS A 52 7.23 4.75 -14.05
CA HIS A 52 6.84 3.35 -14.05
C HIS A 52 5.49 3.11 -13.40
N MET A 53 5.29 3.68 -12.21
CA MET A 53 4.05 3.55 -11.44
C MET A 53 2.82 4.10 -12.17
N LYS A 54 2.94 5.22 -12.87
CA LYS A 54 1.85 5.76 -13.70
C LYS A 54 1.43 4.78 -14.80
N ARG A 55 2.37 3.99 -15.33
CA ARG A 55 2.10 2.98 -16.37
C ARG A 55 1.54 1.69 -15.81
N THR A 56 2.06 1.22 -14.67
CA THR A 56 1.71 -0.10 -14.11
C THR A 56 0.51 -0.08 -13.16
N SER A 57 0.22 1.05 -12.51
CA SER A 57 -0.81 1.10 -11.45
C SER A 57 -2.21 0.73 -11.94
N HIS A 58 -2.58 1.05 -13.18
CA HIS A 58 -3.88 0.67 -13.72
C HIS A 58 -3.99 -0.85 -13.91
N SER A 59 -2.91 -1.49 -14.37
CA SER A 59 -2.88 -2.95 -14.56
C SER A 59 -3.05 -3.70 -13.23
N VAL A 60 -2.35 -3.27 -12.17
CA VAL A 60 -2.48 -3.87 -10.83
C VAL A 60 -3.90 -3.69 -10.27
N ARG A 61 -4.48 -2.50 -10.44
CA ARG A 61 -5.88 -2.24 -10.02
C ARG A 61 -6.89 -3.05 -10.82
N ASN A 62 -6.69 -3.24 -12.12
CA ASN A 62 -7.60 -4.05 -12.94
C ASN A 62 -7.57 -5.54 -12.53
N GLN A 63 -6.51 -5.99 -11.86
CA GLN A 63 -6.34 -7.35 -11.36
C GLN A 63 -6.63 -7.50 -9.85
N THR A 64 -7.38 -6.57 -9.24
CA THR A 64 -7.65 -6.54 -7.79
C THR A 64 -8.05 -7.89 -7.22
N MET A 65 -9.11 -8.50 -7.74
CA MET A 65 -9.62 -9.76 -7.20
C MET A 65 -8.61 -10.91 -7.35
N ARG A 66 -7.75 -10.88 -8.37
CA ARG A 66 -6.68 -11.88 -8.55
C ARG A 66 -5.64 -11.77 -7.45
N HIS A 67 -5.22 -10.55 -7.12
CA HIS A 67 -4.24 -10.29 -6.06
C HIS A 67 -4.83 -10.61 -4.68
N VAL A 68 -6.07 -10.19 -4.41
CA VAL A 68 -6.79 -10.52 -3.17
C VAL A 68 -6.91 -12.04 -3.02
N LYS A 69 -7.38 -12.76 -4.04
CA LYS A 69 -7.46 -14.23 -4.00
C LYS A 69 -6.10 -14.88 -3.75
N SER A 70 -5.04 -14.39 -4.38
CA SER A 70 -3.69 -14.92 -4.16
C SER A 70 -3.20 -14.69 -2.73
N TYR A 71 -3.51 -13.53 -2.15
CA TYR A 71 -3.23 -13.20 -0.75
C TYR A 71 -3.98 -14.13 0.22
N LEU A 72 -5.28 -14.31 -0.01
CA LEU A 72 -6.14 -15.18 0.82
C LEU A 72 -5.69 -16.64 0.77
N ASN A 73 -5.10 -17.06 -0.34
CA ASN A 73 -4.49 -18.38 -0.52
C ASN A 73 -3.06 -18.49 0.08
N GLY A 74 -2.61 -17.53 0.88
CA GLY A 74 -1.35 -17.58 1.61
C GLY A 74 -0.15 -16.92 0.93
N THR A 75 -0.32 -16.24 -0.22
CA THR A 75 0.78 -15.45 -0.79
C THR A 75 0.97 -14.18 0.04
N SER A 76 2.20 -13.88 0.49
CA SER A 76 2.45 -12.66 1.25
C SER A 76 2.33 -11.38 0.41
N ILE A 77 2.01 -10.26 1.05
CA ILE A 77 1.96 -8.92 0.43
C ILE A 77 3.29 -8.60 -0.26
N LEU A 78 4.42 -8.87 0.40
CA LEU A 78 5.76 -8.60 -0.16
C LEU A 78 6.04 -9.46 -1.41
N LYS A 79 5.61 -10.73 -1.41
CA LYS A 79 5.75 -11.61 -2.58
C LYS A 79 4.86 -11.17 -3.74
N LEU A 80 3.66 -10.68 -3.46
CA LEU A 80 2.77 -10.08 -4.46
C LEU A 80 3.38 -8.81 -5.06
N ALA A 81 3.94 -7.93 -4.23
CA ALA A 81 4.61 -6.70 -4.64
C ALA A 81 5.77 -6.99 -5.61
N LYS A 82 6.65 -7.94 -5.24
CA LYS A 82 7.76 -8.43 -6.10
C LYS A 82 7.26 -8.95 -7.43
N LYS A 83 6.27 -9.84 -7.42
CA LYS A 83 5.71 -10.45 -8.64
C LYS A 83 5.12 -9.43 -9.60
N CYS A 84 4.54 -8.34 -9.09
CA CYS A 84 3.89 -7.32 -9.91
C CYS A 84 4.81 -6.14 -10.24
N ASN A 85 6.06 -6.16 -9.76
CA ASN A 85 6.97 -5.01 -9.77
C ASN A 85 6.27 -3.72 -9.31
N TYR A 86 5.70 -3.80 -8.09
CA TYR A 86 4.88 -2.75 -7.48
C TYR A 86 5.38 -2.47 -6.06
N PRO A 87 5.41 -1.19 -5.61
CA PRO A 87 5.95 -0.84 -4.30
C PRO A 87 5.20 -1.56 -3.15
N PRO A 88 5.92 -2.19 -2.20
CA PRO A 88 5.32 -2.97 -1.13
C PRO A 88 4.26 -2.23 -0.30
N ALA A 89 4.51 -0.98 0.11
CA ALA A 89 3.57 -0.21 0.91
C ALA A 89 2.28 0.10 0.12
N MET A 90 2.38 0.26 -1.20
CA MET A 90 1.22 0.47 -2.07
C MET A 90 0.44 -0.83 -2.30
N MET A 91 1.12 -1.98 -2.39
CA MET A 91 0.46 -3.29 -2.40
C MET A 91 -0.25 -3.56 -1.06
N ALA A 92 0.39 -3.24 0.07
CA ALA A 92 -0.21 -3.33 1.39
C ALA A 92 -1.47 -2.48 1.50
N ARG A 93 -1.38 -1.21 1.06
CA ARG A 93 -2.52 -0.28 0.99
C ARG A 93 -3.70 -0.91 0.25
N PHE A 94 -3.41 -1.52 -0.89
CA PHE A 94 -4.39 -2.13 -1.78
C PHE A 94 -5.05 -3.37 -1.17
N ILE A 95 -4.27 -4.25 -0.52
CA ILE A 95 -4.81 -5.42 0.19
C ILE A 95 -5.68 -4.99 1.37
N VAL A 96 -5.22 -4.05 2.20
CA VAL A 96 -5.99 -3.52 3.33
C VAL A 96 -7.32 -2.93 2.87
N GLU A 97 -7.33 -2.18 1.76
CA GLU A 97 -8.56 -1.60 1.20
C GLU A 97 -9.62 -2.63 0.82
N ASN A 98 -9.20 -3.87 0.50
CA ASN A 98 -10.11 -4.92 0.03
C ASN A 98 -10.40 -6.02 1.07
N VAL A 99 -9.52 -6.20 2.05
CA VAL A 99 -9.59 -7.31 3.03
C VAL A 99 -10.02 -6.83 4.41
N ALA A 100 -9.72 -5.57 4.78
CA ALA A 100 -10.03 -5.06 6.11
C ALA A 100 -11.48 -4.59 6.26
N VAL A 101 -11.99 -4.62 7.50
CA VAL A 101 -13.26 -4.00 7.86
C VAL A 101 -13.09 -2.48 7.85
N LEU A 102 -13.74 -1.80 6.90
CA LEU A 102 -13.62 -0.35 6.74
C LEU A 102 -14.74 0.40 7.51
N PRO A 103 -14.43 1.53 8.19
CA PRO A 103 -15.40 2.26 9.02
C PRO A 103 -16.67 2.75 8.32
N THR A 104 -16.66 2.90 6.99
CA THR A 104 -17.83 3.38 6.22
C THR A 104 -18.61 2.29 5.50
N ARG A 105 -18.25 1.02 5.69
CA ARG A 105 -19.09 -0.10 5.20
C ARG A 105 -20.18 -0.33 6.25
N GLN A 106 -21.17 0.57 6.29
CA GLN A 106 -22.43 0.26 6.95
C GLN A 106 -22.99 -0.99 6.28
N HIS A 107 -22.85 -2.14 6.93
CA HIS A 107 -23.66 -3.29 6.60
C HIS A 107 -25.12 -2.86 6.73
N PRO A 108 -26.00 -3.12 5.74
CA PRO A 108 -27.41 -3.19 6.04
C PRO A 108 -27.58 -4.32 7.04
N SER A 109 -27.78 -3.98 8.30
CA SER A 109 -28.17 -4.92 9.34
C SER A 109 -29.51 -5.51 8.93
N SER A 110 -29.50 -6.78 8.54
CA SER A 110 -30.67 -7.62 8.36
C SER A 110 -31.27 -7.96 9.72
N THR A 111 -31.94 -7.00 10.36
CA THR A 111 -32.87 -7.27 11.46
C THR A 111 -33.96 -6.21 11.47
N GLY A 112 -35.05 -6.53 10.79
CA GLY A 112 -36.23 -5.69 10.71
C GLY A 112 -37.39 -6.52 10.19
N ILE A 113 -37.97 -7.32 11.08
CA ILE A 113 -39.30 -7.89 10.87
C ILE A 113 -40.24 -6.72 10.61
N ASN A 114 -40.79 -6.64 9.41
CA ASN A 114 -41.98 -5.86 9.17
C ASN A 114 -42.86 -6.58 8.16
N THR A 115 -43.89 -7.19 8.71
CA THR A 115 -45.09 -7.63 8.03
C THR A 115 -45.74 -6.45 7.31
N ASN A 116 -45.91 -6.55 5.99
CA ASN A 116 -47.15 -6.12 5.36
C ASN A 116 -47.33 -6.75 3.98
N ILE A 117 -48.39 -7.56 3.92
CA ILE A 117 -48.99 -8.18 2.75
C ILE A 117 -49.73 -7.09 1.97
N LYS A 118 -49.46 -6.92 0.67
CA LYS A 118 -50.47 -6.64 -0.36
C LYS A 118 -50.07 -7.23 -1.72
N GLN A 119 -51.04 -7.94 -2.30
CA GLN A 119 -51.09 -8.68 -3.55
C GLN A 119 -51.14 -7.80 -4.82
N GLU A 120 -50.57 -8.37 -5.90
CA GLU A 120 -51.02 -8.37 -7.32
C GLU A 120 -50.81 -7.10 -8.19
N GLN A 121 -50.49 -7.15 -9.50
CA GLN A 121 -50.53 -8.20 -10.53
C GLN A 121 -49.63 -7.84 -11.76
N LEU A 122 -49.03 -8.87 -12.38
CA LEU A 122 -48.69 -9.15 -13.81
C LEU A 122 -48.35 -8.05 -14.85
N GLY A 123 -47.24 -8.28 -15.59
CA GLY A 123 -47.15 -7.90 -17.01
C GLY A 123 -45.75 -7.81 -17.65
N GLY A 124 -45.39 -8.80 -18.49
CA GLY A 124 -44.66 -8.60 -19.76
C GLY A 124 -43.13 -8.50 -19.73
N GLY A 125 -42.46 -9.55 -20.23
CA GLY A 125 -41.00 -9.57 -20.42
C GLY A 125 -40.50 -8.74 -21.61
N LYS A 126 -39.19 -8.45 -21.58
CA LYS A 126 -38.30 -8.41 -22.75
C LYS A 126 -36.84 -8.35 -22.30
N ASN A 127 -36.04 -9.22 -22.92
CA ASN A 127 -34.60 -9.30 -22.84
C ASN A 127 -33.93 -7.96 -23.09
N ASN A 128 -32.84 -7.69 -22.37
CA ASN A 128 -31.69 -6.98 -22.92
C ASN A 128 -30.43 -7.37 -22.14
N ASP A 129 -29.54 -8.05 -22.85
CA ASP A 129 -28.14 -8.21 -22.51
C ASP A 129 -27.49 -6.83 -22.34
N ALA A 130 -27.40 -6.38 -21.09
CA ALA A 130 -26.56 -5.25 -20.71
C ALA A 130 -25.44 -5.79 -19.82
N LYS A 131 -24.30 -6.05 -20.46
CA LYS A 131 -22.99 -6.24 -19.86
C LYS A 131 -22.67 -5.04 -18.97
N SER A 132 -23.12 -5.08 -17.72
CA SER A 132 -22.83 -4.10 -16.67
C SER A 132 -21.37 -4.23 -16.27
N THR A 133 -20.49 -3.64 -17.07
CA THR A 133 -19.11 -3.37 -16.70
C THR A 133 -19.13 -2.14 -15.80
N THR A 134 -19.50 -2.33 -14.54
CA THR A 134 -19.37 -1.31 -13.50
C THR A 134 -17.88 -1.13 -13.20
N ASN A 135 -17.25 -0.24 -13.95
CA ASN A 135 -15.95 0.33 -13.61
C ASN A 135 -16.14 1.23 -12.37
N ASN A 136 -16.24 0.62 -11.19
CA ASN A 136 -16.37 1.35 -9.93
C ASN A 136 -15.01 1.96 -9.55
N THR A 137 -14.71 3.12 -10.12
CA THR A 137 -13.71 4.05 -9.58
C THR A 137 -14.42 5.00 -8.61
N THR A 138 -15.11 4.47 -7.60
CA THR A 138 -15.62 5.28 -6.50
C THR A 138 -14.43 5.62 -5.62
N LYS A 139 -13.99 6.89 -5.64
CA LYS A 139 -12.97 7.40 -4.71
C LYS A 139 -13.38 7.01 -3.29
N ALA A 140 -12.56 6.19 -2.64
CA ALA A 140 -12.78 5.76 -1.26
C ALA A 140 -13.13 6.94 -0.35
N SER A 141 -14.05 6.76 0.60
CA SER A 141 -14.52 7.83 1.49
C SER A 141 -13.34 8.47 2.26
N ALA A 142 -13.51 9.70 2.76
CA ALA A 142 -12.48 10.33 3.59
C ALA A 142 -12.14 9.51 4.84
N GLY A 143 -13.13 8.85 5.44
CA GLY A 143 -12.96 7.92 6.56
C GLY A 143 -12.13 6.70 6.18
N THR A 144 -12.44 6.06 5.05
CA THR A 144 -11.65 4.93 4.52
C THR A 144 -10.21 5.33 4.27
N ARG A 145 -9.96 6.48 3.64
CA ARG A 145 -8.60 6.95 3.38
C ARG A 145 -7.81 7.17 4.66
N LYS A 146 -8.43 7.75 5.69
CA LYS A 146 -7.82 7.94 7.02
C LYS A 146 -7.51 6.60 7.68
N PHE A 147 -8.45 5.66 7.67
CA PHE A 147 -8.26 4.32 8.22
C PHE A 147 -7.08 3.59 7.56
N ILE A 148 -7.03 3.57 6.24
CA ILE A 148 -5.95 2.92 5.49
C ILE A 148 -4.60 3.57 5.82
N THR A 149 -4.53 4.90 5.82
CA THR A 149 -3.29 5.60 6.19
C THR A 149 -2.85 5.28 7.61
N GLN A 150 -3.79 5.19 8.57
CA GLN A 150 -3.46 4.77 9.94
C GLN A 150 -3.04 3.31 10.02
N SER A 151 -3.64 2.44 9.20
CA SER A 151 -3.28 1.02 9.15
C SER A 151 -1.86 0.78 8.65
N LEU A 152 -1.37 1.63 7.74
CA LEU A 152 0.03 1.60 7.30
C LEU A 152 1.00 2.20 8.33
N ARG A 153 0.53 3.13 9.18
CA ARG A 153 1.37 3.77 10.21
C ARG A 153 1.49 2.93 11.48
N HIS A 154 0.40 2.29 11.87
CA HIS A 154 0.26 1.53 13.12
C HIS A 154 -0.52 0.23 12.87
N PRO A 155 0.05 -0.72 12.11
CA PRO A 155 -0.65 -1.93 11.71
C PRO A 155 -1.08 -2.79 12.91
N GLU A 156 -0.35 -2.81 14.01
CA GLU A 156 -0.69 -3.60 15.20
C GLU A 156 -1.95 -3.06 15.88
N LYS A 157 -2.08 -1.73 15.94
CA LYS A 157 -3.22 -1.06 16.57
C LYS A 157 -4.48 -1.16 15.72
N MET A 158 -4.34 -1.03 14.41
CA MET A 158 -5.48 -0.95 13.48
C MET A 158 -5.92 -2.33 12.98
N LEU A 159 -4.97 -3.24 12.78
CA LEU A 159 -5.20 -4.53 12.14
C LEU A 159 -4.89 -5.72 13.06
N GLY A 160 -4.36 -5.50 14.26
CA GLY A 160 -3.81 -6.57 15.10
C GLY A 160 -4.80 -7.67 15.50
N CYS A 161 -6.11 -7.39 15.56
CA CYS A 161 -7.12 -8.40 15.89
C CYS A 161 -7.88 -8.84 14.64
N ALA A 162 -7.58 -10.04 14.13
CA ALA A 162 -8.18 -10.55 12.88
C ALA A 162 -9.71 -10.53 12.89
N SER A 163 -10.34 -10.93 14.01
CA SER A 163 -11.81 -11.01 14.12
C SER A 163 -12.54 -9.68 14.01
N THR A 164 -11.84 -8.56 14.25
CA THR A 164 -12.43 -7.21 14.15
C THR A 164 -11.87 -6.41 13.00
N SER A 165 -10.67 -6.73 12.52
CA SER A 165 -9.97 -5.97 11.48
C SER A 165 -10.12 -6.57 10.08
N ILE A 166 -10.43 -7.85 9.94
CA ILE A 166 -10.57 -8.56 8.66
C ILE A 166 -12.03 -8.88 8.41
N LEU A 167 -12.46 -8.78 7.16
CA LEU A 167 -13.82 -9.15 6.78
C LEU A 167 -14.09 -10.63 7.13
N PRO A 168 -15.27 -10.98 7.69
CA PRO A 168 -15.57 -12.34 8.13
C PRO A 168 -15.32 -13.42 7.07
N GLU A 169 -15.64 -13.11 5.81
CA GLU A 169 -15.43 -13.99 4.67
C GLU A 169 -13.95 -14.32 4.40
N TYR A 170 -13.00 -13.58 4.99
CA TYR A 170 -11.57 -13.73 4.79
C TYR A 170 -10.81 -14.22 6.02
N LEU A 171 -11.50 -14.48 7.14
CA LEU A 171 -10.87 -15.00 8.37
C LEU A 171 -10.18 -16.35 8.18
N PHE A 172 -10.59 -17.15 7.19
CA PHE A 172 -9.93 -18.41 6.86
C PHE A 172 -8.46 -18.23 6.46
N SER A 173 -8.10 -17.06 5.89
CA SER A 173 -6.74 -16.78 5.38
C SER A 173 -5.68 -16.63 6.47
N GLU A 174 -6.11 -16.39 7.72
CA GLU A 174 -5.22 -16.30 8.89
C GLU A 174 -4.67 -17.67 9.29
N LYS A 175 -5.42 -18.75 9.05
CA LYS A 175 -5.03 -20.13 9.38
C LYS A 175 -4.03 -20.72 8.38
N VAL A 176 -3.91 -20.12 7.20
CA VAL A 176 -3.04 -20.62 6.11
C VAL A 176 -1.56 -20.46 6.47
N SER A 177 -1.20 -19.42 7.24
CA SER A 177 0.20 -19.19 7.65
C SER A 177 0.70 -20.15 8.72
N SER A 178 -0.18 -20.73 9.53
CA SER A 178 0.19 -21.59 10.67
C SER A 178 0.81 -22.94 10.27
N ASN A 179 0.72 -23.32 8.99
CA ASN A 179 1.29 -24.58 8.49
C ASN A 179 2.70 -24.43 7.88
N THR A 180 3.24 -23.21 7.86
CA THR A 180 4.61 -22.94 7.38
C THR A 180 5.51 -22.76 8.59
N THR A 181 6.28 -23.80 8.91
CA THR A 181 7.35 -23.78 9.92
C THR A 181 8.49 -22.89 9.43
N ASP A 182 8.33 -21.57 9.54
CA ASP A 182 9.45 -20.63 9.50
C ASP A 182 9.65 -20.07 10.92
N THR A 183 10.77 -20.48 11.51
CA THR A 183 11.23 -20.19 12.86
C THR A 183 11.39 -18.68 13.07
N ILE A 184 10.34 -18.01 13.55
CA ILE A 184 10.46 -16.67 14.13
C ILE A 184 10.93 -16.88 15.58
N PRO A 185 12.07 -16.31 16.02
CA PRO A 185 12.50 -16.40 17.40
C PRO A 185 11.46 -15.70 18.30
N PRO A 186 11.14 -16.28 19.47
CA PRO A 186 10.12 -15.72 20.35
C PRO A 186 10.64 -14.43 20.97
N SER A 187 10.23 -13.27 20.43
CA SER A 187 10.38 -12.02 21.17
C SER A 187 9.41 -12.05 22.34
N LEU A 188 9.96 -12.19 23.54
CA LEU A 188 9.27 -12.06 24.82
C LEU A 188 8.62 -10.67 24.91
N ASP A 189 7.29 -10.62 24.98
CA ASP A 189 6.57 -9.54 25.66
C ASP A 189 5.24 -10.07 26.25
N ALA A 190 4.99 -9.71 27.50
CA ALA A 190 4.05 -10.33 28.43
C ALA A 190 2.55 -10.03 28.20
N ASN A 191 2.10 -9.92 26.95
CA ASN A 191 0.68 -9.95 26.59
C ASN A 191 0.56 -10.63 25.22
N ASN A 192 0.30 -11.93 25.25
CA ASN A 192 0.33 -12.85 24.11
C ASN A 192 -0.84 -12.61 23.12
N ILE A 193 -1.00 -11.37 22.65
CA ILE A 193 -1.96 -11.02 21.62
C ILE A 193 -1.38 -11.53 20.30
N SER A 194 -1.91 -12.65 19.82
CA SER A 194 -1.62 -13.14 18.48
C SER A 194 -2.06 -12.07 17.47
N LEU A 195 -1.10 -11.32 16.94
CA LEU A 195 -1.36 -10.34 15.90
C LEU A 195 -1.84 -11.04 14.64
N SER A 196 -2.77 -10.42 13.93
CA SER A 196 -3.22 -10.92 12.63
C SER A 196 -2.06 -10.98 11.64
N ARG A 197 -2.10 -11.96 10.75
CA ARG A 197 -1.19 -12.09 9.62
C ARG A 197 -1.22 -10.81 8.77
N LEU A 198 -2.41 -10.25 8.53
CA LEU A 198 -2.54 -8.99 7.79
C LEU A 198 -1.74 -7.86 8.46
N SER A 199 -1.78 -7.75 9.78
CA SER A 199 -1.01 -6.74 10.53
C SER A 199 0.50 -6.92 10.34
N LEU A 200 0.99 -8.14 10.52
CA LEU A 200 2.41 -8.47 10.38
C LEU A 200 2.92 -8.22 8.96
N GLU A 201 2.18 -8.65 7.94
CA GLU A 201 2.58 -8.46 6.54
C GLU A 201 2.48 -7.00 6.09
N VAL A 202 1.54 -6.22 6.62
CA VAL A 202 1.49 -4.77 6.36
C VAL A 202 2.71 -4.08 6.97
N ARG A 203 3.11 -4.45 8.19
CA ARG A 203 4.34 -3.95 8.80
C ARG A 203 5.57 -4.28 7.95
N GLU A 204 5.74 -5.56 7.61
CA GLU A 204 6.85 -6.03 6.79
C GLU A 204 6.92 -5.27 5.45
N ALA A 205 5.78 -5.13 4.76
CA ALA A 205 5.71 -4.42 3.50
C ALA A 205 6.09 -2.93 3.66
N VAL A 206 5.68 -2.27 4.75
CA VAL A 206 6.04 -0.89 5.02
C VAL A 206 7.54 -0.74 5.31
N GLU A 207 8.11 -1.65 6.09
CA GLU A 207 9.55 -1.64 6.43
C GLU A 207 10.44 -1.94 5.22
N CYS A 208 9.96 -2.79 4.32
CA CYS A 208 10.65 -3.16 3.09
C CYS A 208 10.46 -2.17 1.92
N ASP A 209 9.62 -1.12 2.07
CA ASP A 209 9.39 -0.13 1.03
C ASP A 209 10.30 1.10 1.18
N PRO A 210 11.32 1.28 0.32
CA PRO A 210 12.23 2.42 0.42
C PRO A 210 11.59 3.76 0.03
N MET A 211 10.42 3.80 -0.61
CA MET A 211 9.96 4.97 -1.37
C MET A 211 8.56 5.50 -1.02
N TYR A 212 7.63 4.62 -0.63
CA TYR A 212 6.21 4.95 -0.44
C TYR A 212 5.70 4.64 0.97
N GLY A 213 6.53 4.07 1.83
CA GLY A 213 6.21 3.87 3.25
C GLY A 213 6.07 5.20 4.01
N PRO A 214 5.35 5.23 5.16
CA PRO A 214 5.20 6.43 5.99
C PRO A 214 6.53 7.05 6.43
N ARG A 215 7.57 6.24 6.62
CA ARG A 215 8.92 6.70 6.93
C ARG A 215 9.51 7.52 5.78
N SER A 216 9.50 6.97 4.57
CA SER A 216 10.00 7.64 3.36
C SER A 216 9.21 8.92 3.05
N ASP A 217 7.90 8.92 3.30
CA ASP A 217 7.05 10.11 3.21
C ASP A 217 7.49 11.22 4.18
N LYS A 218 7.72 10.86 5.44
CA LYS A 218 8.20 11.78 6.48
C LYS A 218 9.59 12.33 6.18
N GLU A 219 10.54 11.46 5.78
CA GLU A 219 11.91 11.87 5.42
C GLU A 219 11.89 12.87 4.26
N ARG A 220 11.10 12.60 3.21
CA ARG A 220 10.98 13.52 2.08
C ARG A 220 10.33 14.85 2.46
N HIS A 221 9.32 14.84 3.33
CA HIS A 221 8.71 16.08 3.82
C HIS A 221 9.75 16.91 4.59
N ASN A 222 10.51 16.29 5.50
CA ASN A 222 11.55 16.98 6.26
C ASN A 222 12.63 17.58 5.35
N ILE A 223 13.07 16.83 4.32
CA ILE A 223 14.02 17.32 3.32
C ILE A 223 13.45 18.55 2.57
N GLY A 224 12.16 18.52 2.23
CA GLY A 224 11.50 19.68 1.61
C GLY A 224 11.58 20.93 2.48
N ILE A 225 11.25 20.79 3.77
CA ILE A 225 11.35 21.88 4.76
C ILE A 225 12.78 22.39 4.89
N GLU A 226 13.78 21.50 4.92
CA GLU A 226 15.19 21.88 4.99
C GLU A 226 15.61 22.75 3.79
N TYR A 227 15.20 22.38 2.57
CA TYR A 227 15.49 23.17 1.37
C TYR A 227 14.73 24.49 1.32
N GLU A 228 13.49 24.55 1.83
CA GLU A 228 12.73 25.80 1.96
C GLU A 228 13.46 26.78 2.91
N LEU A 229 13.94 26.30 4.05
CA LEU A 229 14.71 27.11 5.01
C LEU A 229 16.04 27.60 4.43
N LEU A 230 16.77 26.72 3.72
CA LEU A 230 18.03 27.10 3.06
C LEU A 230 17.81 28.14 1.97
N LEU A 231 16.72 28.00 1.21
CA LEU A 231 16.34 28.96 0.17
C LEU A 231 15.98 30.32 0.79
N GLU A 232 15.16 30.34 1.82
CA GLU A 232 14.81 31.56 2.56
C GLU A 232 16.06 32.29 3.09
N TYR A 233 16.95 31.56 3.77
CA TYR A 233 18.19 32.12 4.30
C TYR A 233 19.07 32.73 3.20
N THR A 234 19.22 32.01 2.09
CA THR A 234 20.04 32.45 0.96
C THR A 234 19.46 33.72 0.31
N LEU A 235 18.13 33.76 0.09
CA LEU A 235 17.46 34.91 -0.52
C LEU A 235 17.49 36.14 0.39
N LYS A 236 17.28 35.96 1.70
CA LYS A 236 17.42 37.05 2.69
C LYS A 236 18.82 37.65 2.68
N ASN A 237 19.86 36.83 2.61
CA ASN A 237 21.24 37.31 2.50
C ASN A 237 21.52 38.08 1.20
N MET A 238 20.74 37.83 0.15
CA MET A 238 20.79 38.57 -1.12
C MET A 238 19.87 39.79 -1.14
N GLY A 239 19.17 40.09 -0.05
CA GLY A 239 18.18 41.18 0.02
C GLY A 239 16.92 40.92 -0.80
N ILE A 240 16.68 39.67 -1.19
CA ILE A 240 15.50 39.25 -1.96
C ILE A 240 14.43 38.82 -0.96
N PRO A 241 13.22 39.42 -0.98
CA PRO A 241 12.12 38.98 -0.13
C PRO A 241 11.68 37.56 -0.52
N PHE A 242 11.40 36.73 0.48
CA PHE A 242 10.89 35.37 0.31
C PHE A 242 9.55 35.25 1.03
N GLU A 243 8.54 34.76 0.33
CA GLU A 243 7.18 34.57 0.84
C GLU A 243 6.86 33.07 0.79
N THR A 244 6.55 32.51 1.96
CA THR A 244 6.16 31.10 2.18
C THR A 244 4.66 30.91 2.14
#